data_AF-A0A8T7CIM8-F1
#
_entry.id   AF-A0A8T7CIM8-F1
#
_cell.length_a   1.000
_cell.length_b   1.000
_cell.length_c   1.000
_cell.angle_alpha   90.00
_cell.angle_beta   90.00
_cell.angle_gamma   90.00
#
_symmetry.space_group_name_H-M   'P 1'
#
loop_
_entity.id
_entity.type
_entity.pdbx_description
1 polymer ?
#
loop_
_entity_poly.entity_id
_entity_poly.type
_entity_poly.pdbx_seq_one_letter_code
_entity_poly.pdbx_strand_id
1 'polypeptide(L)'
;MNCHRAMPGVWESNEIVKLRGYWERSEPIPWVKVHDLPDFTYFPHKRHIQAGVECQSCHGDVQNMDRVEKVAPLKMQWCLDCHKEREVQYGRDCWTCHK
;
A
#
# COMPACT_ATOMS: atom_id res chain seq x y z
N MET A 1 2.46 8.73 -18.81
CA MET A 1 3.89 8.98 -18.53
C MET A 1 4.12 10.46 -18.31
N ASN A 2 4.35 10.88 -17.05
CA ASN A 2 4.59 12.29 -16.70
C ASN A 2 6.10 12.53 -16.55
N CYS A 3 6.66 12.35 -15.36
CA CYS A 3 8.06 12.67 -15.06
C CYS A 3 9.08 11.89 -15.90
N HIS A 4 8.89 10.59 -16.10
CA HIS A 4 9.85 9.72 -16.82
C HIS A 4 10.10 10.10 -18.28
N ARG A 5 9.26 10.96 -18.89
CA ARG A 5 9.49 11.50 -20.24
C ARG A 5 10.39 12.74 -20.27
N ALA A 6 10.48 13.46 -19.15
CA ALA A 6 11.07 14.79 -19.07
C ALA A 6 12.42 14.82 -18.32
N MET A 7 12.94 13.67 -17.90
CA MET A 7 14.19 13.57 -17.14
C MET A 7 15.37 13.21 -18.04
N PRO A 8 16.36 14.12 -18.24
CA PRO A 8 17.57 13.81 -18.97
C PRO A 8 18.35 12.65 -18.34
N GLY A 9 18.89 11.75 -19.17
CA GLY A 9 19.75 10.64 -18.72
C GLY A 9 19.03 9.41 -18.17
N VAL A 10 17.72 9.48 -17.91
CA VAL A 10 16.93 8.35 -17.37
C VAL A 10 16.15 7.60 -18.44
N TRP A 11 15.92 8.25 -19.59
CA TRP A 11 15.08 7.75 -20.69
C TRP A 11 15.53 6.41 -21.27
N GLU A 12 16.84 6.17 -21.31
CA GLU A 12 17.43 4.93 -21.84
C GLU A 12 17.81 3.91 -20.76
N SER A 13 17.41 4.13 -19.50
CA SER A 13 17.68 3.16 -18.44
C SER A 13 16.79 1.92 -18.57
N ASN A 14 17.34 0.75 -18.21
CA ASN A 14 16.68 -0.55 -18.41
C ASN A 14 15.24 -0.63 -17.87
N GLU A 15 14.99 -0.14 -16.64
CA GLU A 15 13.65 -0.20 -16.03
C GLU A 15 12.66 0.78 -16.68
N ILE A 16 13.14 1.92 -17.17
CA ILE A 16 12.30 2.91 -17.85
C ILE A 16 11.97 2.48 -19.27
N VAL A 17 12.86 1.76 -19.94
CA VAL A 17 12.56 1.10 -21.22
C VAL A 17 11.40 0.12 -21.05
N LYS A 18 11.39 -0.68 -19.97
CA LYS A 18 10.26 -1.59 -19.66
C LYS A 18 8.96 -0.82 -19.42
N LEU A 19 9.01 0.22 -18.58
CA LEU A 19 7.88 1.10 -18.27
C LEU A 19 7.28 1.72 -19.54
N ARG A 20 8.13 2.22 -20.43
CA ARG A 20 7.76 2.79 -21.72
C ARG A 20 7.09 1.76 -22.63
N GLY A 21 7.61 0.54 -22.67
CA GLY A 21 6.98 -0.54 -23.44
C GLY A 21 5.53 -0.81 -23.01
N TYR A 22 5.25 -0.89 -21.70
CA TYR A 22 3.87 -1.01 -21.21
C TYR A 22 3.01 0.19 -21.60
N TRP A 23 3.56 1.40 -21.50
CA TRP A 23 2.87 2.63 -21.89
C TRP A 23 2.49 2.67 -23.38
N GLU A 24 3.41 2.32 -24.28
CA GLU A 24 3.20 2.33 -25.73
C GLU A 24 2.16 1.30 -26.17
N ARG A 25 2.14 0.13 -25.53
CA ARG A 25 1.14 -0.92 -25.79
C ARG A 25 -0.20 -0.67 -25.10
N SER A 26 -0.32 0.39 -24.29
CA SER A 26 -1.49 0.65 -23.44
C SER A 26 -1.83 -0.54 -22.51
N GLU A 27 -0.81 -1.26 -22.07
CA GLU A 27 -0.94 -2.39 -21.16
C GLU A 27 -0.68 -1.95 -19.72
N PRO A 28 -1.49 -2.41 -18.75
CA PRO A 28 -1.20 -2.16 -17.35
C PRO A 28 0.09 -2.87 -16.93
N ILE A 29 0.88 -2.20 -16.10
CA ILE A 29 2.06 -2.82 -15.49
C ILE A 29 1.57 -3.90 -14.52
N PRO A 30 2.09 -5.14 -14.60
CA PRO A 30 1.69 -6.24 -13.74
C PRO A 30 2.34 -6.10 -12.35
N TRP A 31 1.89 -5.13 -11.57
CA TRP A 31 2.38 -4.91 -10.22
C TRP A 31 2.08 -6.11 -9.32
N VAL A 32 3.10 -6.59 -8.62
CA VAL A 32 2.91 -7.56 -7.53
C VAL A 32 2.50 -6.79 -6.28
N LYS A 33 1.26 -7.01 -5.83
CA LYS A 33 0.75 -6.39 -4.62
C LYS A 33 1.40 -7.07 -3.39
N VAL A 34 2.13 -6.28 -2.59
CA VAL A 34 2.87 -6.80 -1.42
C VAL A 34 1.95 -6.97 -0.21
N HIS A 35 1.10 -5.98 0.05
CA HIS A 35 0.12 -5.97 1.13
C HIS A 35 -1.25 -6.32 0.57
N ASP A 36 -1.61 -7.59 0.67
CA ASP A 36 -2.90 -8.10 0.18
C ASP A 36 -3.67 -8.75 1.33
N LEU A 37 -4.77 -8.10 1.70
CA LEU A 37 -5.71 -8.63 2.68
C LEU A 37 -6.75 -9.49 1.95
N PRO A 38 -7.34 -10.49 2.62
CA PRO A 38 -8.41 -11.28 2.03
C PRO A 38 -9.58 -10.40 1.56
N ASP A 39 -10.21 -10.75 0.44
CA ASP A 39 -11.26 -9.93 -0.18
C ASP A 39 -12.49 -9.70 0.71
N PHE A 40 -12.77 -10.63 1.65
CA PHE A 40 -13.80 -10.48 2.67
C PHE A 40 -13.42 -9.49 3.79
N THR A 41 -12.29 -8.78 3.67
CA THR A 41 -11.82 -7.78 4.63
C THR A 41 -11.85 -6.39 4.00
N TYR A 42 -12.72 -5.53 4.51
CA TYR A 42 -12.85 -4.14 4.10
C TYR A 42 -11.91 -3.23 4.88
N PHE A 43 -10.91 -2.66 4.21
CA PHE A 43 -9.93 -1.75 4.81
C PHE A 43 -9.88 -0.37 4.12
N PRO A 44 -10.57 0.65 4.67
CA PRO A 44 -10.52 2.00 4.13
C PRO A 44 -9.34 2.81 4.72
N HIS A 45 -8.34 3.13 3.89
CA HIS A 45 -7.19 3.99 4.28
C HIS A 45 -7.64 5.34 4.88
N LYS A 46 -8.68 5.95 4.30
CA LYS A 46 -9.18 7.28 4.70
C LYS A 46 -9.44 7.40 6.21
N ARG A 47 -10.06 6.39 6.84
CA ARG A 47 -10.40 6.45 8.27
C ARG A 47 -9.15 6.47 9.16
N HIS A 48 -8.15 5.67 8.80
CA HIS A 48 -6.90 5.55 9.53
C HIS A 48 -6.05 6.82 9.38
N ILE A 49 -5.95 7.36 8.17
CA ILE A 49 -5.25 8.62 7.91
C ILE A 49 -5.92 9.79 8.65
N GLN A 50 -7.25 9.87 8.63
CA GLN A 50 -7.99 10.92 9.36
C GLN A 50 -7.83 10.82 10.87
N ALA A 51 -7.57 9.63 11.41
CA ALA A 51 -7.27 9.40 12.82
C ALA A 51 -5.79 9.67 13.18
N GLY A 52 -4.99 10.19 12.25
CA GLY A 52 -3.57 10.50 12.48
C GLY A 52 -2.68 9.25 12.60
N VAL A 53 -3.07 8.14 11.98
CA VAL A 53 -2.19 6.96 11.89
C VAL A 53 -1.19 7.18 10.77
N GLU A 54 0.09 7.24 11.14
CA GLU A 54 1.20 7.38 10.19
C GLU A 54 1.33 6.14 9.30
N CYS A 55 1.72 6.34 8.04
CA CYS A 55 1.93 5.26 7.07
C CYS A 55 2.89 4.18 7.59
N GLN A 56 3.93 4.64 8.30
CA GLN A 56 5.01 3.83 8.83
C GLN A 56 4.53 2.86 9.91
N SER A 57 3.42 3.15 10.59
CA SER A 57 2.84 2.25 11.59
C SER A 57 2.37 0.92 10.98
N CYS A 58 1.99 0.91 9.70
CA CYS A 58 1.51 -0.28 9.00
C CYS A 58 2.50 -0.79 7.93
N HIS A 59 3.17 0.12 7.22
CA HIS A 59 4.03 -0.19 6.07
C HIS A 59 5.53 -0.15 6.39
N GLY A 60 5.93 0.24 7.59
CA GLY A 60 7.34 0.42 7.95
C GLY A 60 7.96 1.66 7.36
N ASP A 61 9.28 1.76 7.45
CA ASP A 61 10.09 2.89 6.99
C ASP A 61 10.19 2.96 5.45
N VAL A 62 9.04 3.12 4.80
CA VAL A 62 8.88 3.02 3.34
C VAL A 62 9.75 4.01 2.57
N GLN A 63 10.07 5.16 3.15
CA GLN A 63 10.94 6.16 2.53
C GLN A 63 12.39 5.68 2.36
N ASN A 64 12.82 4.70 3.16
CA ASN A 64 14.16 4.12 3.13
C ASN A 64 14.17 2.70 2.55
N MET A 65 13.03 2.19 2.07
CA MET A 65 12.92 0.89 1.43
C MET A 65 13.32 0.95 -0.05
N ASP A 66 14.35 0.21 -0.45
CA ASP A 66 14.68 -0.02 -1.87
C ASP A 66 13.57 -0.83 -2.57
N ARG A 67 13.01 -1.81 -1.85
CA ARG A 67 11.84 -2.60 -2.28
C ARG A 67 10.85 -2.69 -1.13
N VAL A 68 9.56 -2.61 -1.45
CA VAL A 68 8.49 -2.68 -0.44
C VAL A 68 8.44 -4.09 0.14
N GLU A 69 8.45 -4.18 1.47
CA GLU A 69 8.37 -5.42 2.22
C GLU A 69 7.22 -5.38 3.22
N LYS A 70 6.76 -6.56 3.66
CA LYS A 70 5.79 -6.67 4.74
C LYS A 70 6.52 -6.67 6.08
N VAL A 71 6.51 -5.53 6.76
CA VAL A 71 7.07 -5.43 8.12
C VAL A 71 6.02 -5.74 9.20
N ALA A 72 4.77 -5.36 8.95
CA ALA A 72 3.65 -5.66 9.84
C ALA A 72 2.94 -6.95 9.37
N PRO A 73 2.48 -7.80 10.30
CA PRO A 73 1.83 -9.05 9.95
C PRO A 73 0.47 -8.83 9.28
N LEU A 74 -0.19 -7.69 9.55
CA LEU A 74 -1.54 -7.33 9.07
C LEU A 74 -2.56 -8.47 9.21
N LYS A 75 -2.45 -9.23 10.30
CA LYS A 75 -3.41 -10.28 10.68
C LYS A 75 -4.49 -9.68 11.56
N MET A 76 -5.63 -10.36 11.63
CA MET A 76 -6.79 -9.91 12.40
C MET A 76 -6.42 -9.48 13.83
N GLN A 77 -5.66 -10.29 14.56
CA GLN A 77 -5.24 -9.98 15.93
C GLN A 77 -4.46 -8.66 16.01
N TRP A 78 -3.52 -8.43 15.09
CA TRP A 78 -2.73 -7.20 15.03
C TRP A 78 -3.61 -5.95 14.81
N CYS A 79 -4.63 -6.07 13.94
CA CYS A 79 -5.61 -4.99 13.75
C CYS A 79 -6.45 -4.75 15.01
N LEU A 80 -6.92 -5.82 15.66
CA LEU A 80 -7.74 -5.75 16.86
C LEU A 80 -6.97 -5.18 18.06
N ASP A 81 -5.69 -5.52 18.20
CA ASP A 81 -4.81 -5.01 19.24
C ASP A 81 -4.64 -3.49 19.08
N CYS A 82 -4.31 -3.03 17.87
CA CYS A 82 -4.22 -1.59 17.57
C CYS A 82 -5.55 -0.86 17.84
N HIS A 83 -6.68 -1.43 17.41
CA HIS A 83 -7.99 -0.85 17.67
C HIS A 83 -8.36 -0.83 19.16
N LYS A 84 -7.91 -1.82 19.94
CA LYS A 84 -8.10 -1.88 21.39
C LYS A 84 -7.26 -0.82 22.09
N GLU A 85 -5.98 -0.70 21.75
CA GLU A 85 -5.04 0.27 22.34
C GLU A 85 -5.47 1.72 22.09
N ARG A 86 -6.06 1.98 20.93
CA ARG A 86 -6.58 3.31 20.55
C ARG A 86 -8.05 3.52 20.88
N GLU A 87 -8.67 2.59 21.61
CA GLU A 87 -10.07 2.64 22.05
C GLU A 87 -11.07 2.96 20.92
N VAL A 88 -10.83 2.38 19.73
CA VAL A 88 -11.62 2.66 18.53
C VAL A 88 -13.05 2.12 18.68
N GLN A 89 -14.03 3.02 18.67
CA GLN A 89 -15.45 2.66 18.73
C GLN A 89 -15.85 1.85 17.49
N TYR A 90 -16.53 0.72 17.71
CA TYR A 90 -16.97 -0.22 16.67
C TYR A 90 -15.86 -0.82 15.79
N GLY A 91 -14.58 -0.49 16.04
CA GLY A 91 -13.45 -0.98 15.25
C GLY A 91 -13.15 -2.46 15.47
N ARG A 92 -13.74 -3.09 16.48
CA ARG A 92 -13.55 -4.50 16.82
C ARG A 92 -14.76 -5.37 16.45
N ASP A 93 -15.80 -4.77 15.88
CA ASP A 93 -17.00 -5.48 15.46
C ASP A 93 -16.74 -6.23 14.15
N CYS A 94 -17.22 -7.47 14.05
CA CYS A 94 -16.98 -8.33 12.89
C CYS A 94 -17.40 -7.66 11.58
N TRP A 95 -18.59 -7.04 11.57
CA TRP A 95 -19.19 -6.39 10.38
C TRP A 95 -18.53 -5.06 9.99
N THR A 96 -17.71 -4.46 10.86
CA THR A 96 -16.92 -3.29 10.49
C THR A 96 -15.81 -3.66 9.51
N CYS A 97 -15.24 -4.85 9.69
CA CYS A 97 -14.11 -5.36 8.91
C CYS A 97 -14.54 -6.36 7.84
N HIS A 98 -15.60 -7.14 8.06
CA HIS A 98 -16.01 -8.21 7.16
C HIS A 98 -17.27 -7.84 6.38
N LYS A 99 -17.15 -7.81 5.05
CA LYS A 99 -18.21 -7.44 4.10
C LYS A 99 -18.26 -8.41 2.94
#